data_AF-A0A920LFP4-F1
#
_entry.id   AF-A0A920LFP4-F1
#
_cell.length_a   1.000
_cell.length_b   1.000
_cell.length_c   1.000
_cell.angle_alpha   90.00
_cell.angle_beta   90.00
_cell.angle_gamma   90.00
#
_symmetry.space_group_name_H-M   'P 1'
#
loop_
_entity.id
_entity.type
_entity.pdbx_description
1 polymer ?
#
loop_
_entity_poly.entity_id
_entity_poly.type
_entity_poly.pdbx_seq_one_letter_code
_entity_poly.pdbx_strand_id
1 'polypeptide(L)'
;MGVIAKVKDFKSGNSSLDSNSYRVLDALRIPNIFFRSSEIVDSLDVINVSGTISFHGIEKDLNVLLDKSTENNNISLTGKL
;
A
#
# COMPACT_ATOMS: atom_id res chain seq x y z
N MET A 1 11.47 0.46 5.41
CA MET A 1 10.52 -0.64 5.12
C MET A 1 9.89 -0.43 3.74
N GLY A 2 9.30 -1.47 3.16
CA GLY A 2 8.58 -1.34 1.89
C GLY A 2 7.47 -2.37 1.78
N VAL A 3 6.41 -2.03 1.05
CA VAL A 3 5.25 -2.88 0.78
C VAL A 3 5.11 -3.03 -0.73
N ILE A 4 4.83 -4.25 -1.17
CA ILE A 4 4.59 -4.56 -2.57
C ILE A 4 3.22 -5.19 -2.69
N ALA A 5 2.37 -4.62 -3.53
CA ALA A 5 1.11 -5.22 -3.93
C ALA A 5 1.14 -5.52 -5.43
N LYS A 6 0.50 -6.60 -5.87
CA LYS A 6 0.39 -6.91 -7.30
C LYS A 6 -0.94 -6.43 -7.82
N VAL A 7 -0.94 -5.81 -8.99
CA VAL A 7 -2.18 -5.35 -9.63
C VAL A 7 -3.13 -6.52 -9.90
N LYS A 8 -2.60 -7.71 -10.22
CA LYS A 8 -3.41 -8.93 -10.44
C LYS A 8 -4.20 -9.40 -9.21
N ASP A 9 -3.80 -8.98 -8.01
CA ASP A 9 -4.44 -9.40 -6.76
C ASP A 9 -5.60 -8.47 -6.37
N PHE A 10 -5.84 -7.40 -7.15
CA PHE A 10 -7.01 -6.54 -7.01
C PHE A 10 -8.30 -7.32 -7.27
N LYS A 11 -9.24 -7.21 -6.32
CA LYS A 11 -10.54 -7.89 -6.37
C LYS A 11 -11.63 -6.94 -5.92
N SER A 12 -12.39 -6.40 -6.87
CA SER A 12 -13.58 -5.56 -6.59
C SER A 12 -14.84 -6.38 -6.32
N GLY A 13 -14.81 -7.69 -6.61
CA GLY A 13 -15.99 -8.56 -6.62
C GLY A 13 -16.73 -8.60 -7.96
N ASN A 14 -16.29 -7.80 -8.94
CA ASN A 14 -16.77 -7.85 -10.32
C ASN A 14 -15.60 -8.23 -11.25
N SER A 15 -15.62 -9.47 -11.74
CA SER A 15 -14.55 -10.03 -12.58
C SER A 15 -14.32 -9.28 -13.90
N SER A 16 -15.36 -8.68 -14.47
CA SER A 16 -15.25 -7.83 -15.66
C SER A 16 -14.51 -6.53 -15.35
N LEU A 17 -14.85 -5.89 -14.22
CA LEU A 17 -14.17 -4.69 -13.75
C LEU A 17 -12.71 -4.98 -13.40
N ASP A 18 -12.44 -6.10 -12.71
CA ASP A 18 -11.08 -6.49 -12.31
C ASP A 18 -10.20 -6.75 -13.54
N SER A 19 -10.72 -7.46 -14.55
CA SER A 19 -10.02 -7.70 -15.82
C SER A 19 -9.76 -6.40 -16.59
N ASN A 20 -10.74 -5.49 -16.59
CA ASN A 20 -10.57 -4.18 -17.23
C ASN A 20 -9.50 -3.34 -16.50
N SER A 21 -9.52 -3.29 -15.17
CA SER A 21 -8.51 -2.60 -14.35
C SER A 21 -7.12 -3.16 -14.58
N TYR A 22 -6.96 -4.49 -14.65
CA TYR A 22 -5.68 -5.14 -14.94
C TYR A 22 -5.09 -4.68 -16.28
N ARG A 23 -5.94 -4.55 -17.30
CA ARG A 23 -5.57 -4.05 -18.63
C ARG A 23 -5.25 -2.56 -18.62
N VAL A 24 -6.10 -1.73 -18.01
CA VAL A 24 -5.94 -0.26 -17.95
C VAL A 24 -4.65 0.12 -17.21
N LEU A 25 -4.33 -0.59 -16.14
CA LEU A 25 -3.11 -0.40 -15.37
C LEU A 25 -1.88 -1.05 -16.02
N ASP A 26 -2.03 -1.60 -17.23
CA ASP A 26 -0.93 -2.18 -17.99
C ASP A 26 -0.11 -3.22 -17.19
N ALA A 27 -0.82 -4.02 -16.41
CA ALA A 27 -0.23 -4.85 -15.37
C ALA A 27 0.62 -6.02 -15.89
N LEU A 28 0.61 -6.27 -17.21
CA LEU A 28 1.57 -7.18 -17.84
C LEU A 28 2.98 -6.57 -17.88
N ARG A 29 3.08 -5.25 -18.08
CA ARG A 29 4.35 -4.51 -18.11
C ARG A 29 4.72 -3.95 -16.74
N ILE A 30 3.74 -3.46 -15.98
CA ILE A 30 3.91 -2.85 -14.66
C ILE A 30 3.09 -3.62 -13.60
N PRO A 31 3.51 -4.84 -13.22
CA PRO A 31 2.67 -5.74 -12.41
C PRO A 31 2.53 -5.34 -10.94
N ASN A 32 3.38 -4.44 -10.45
CA ASN A 32 3.56 -4.18 -9.04
C ASN A 32 3.31 -2.72 -8.70
N ILE A 33 2.75 -2.52 -7.52
CA ILE A 33 2.59 -1.26 -6.82
C ILE A 33 3.57 -1.31 -5.65
N PHE A 34 4.39 -0.29 -5.51
CA PHE A 34 5.40 -0.23 -4.46
C PHE A 34 5.14 0.94 -3.55
N PHE A 35 5.23 0.73 -2.24
CA PHE A 35 5.42 1.81 -1.28
C PHE A 35 6.77 1.63 -0.61
N ARG A 36 7.55 2.72 -0.54
CA ARG A 36 8.88 2.72 0.10
C ARG A 36 8.90 3.81 1.17
N SER A 37 9.07 3.42 2.43
CA SER A 37 9.17 4.40 3.52
C SER A 37 10.48 5.18 3.43
N SER A 38 10.41 6.49 3.58
CA SER A 38 11.57 7.36 3.80
C SER A 38 11.79 7.62 5.29
N GLU A 39 10.71 7.69 6.08
CA GLU A 39 10.75 7.98 7.51
C GLU A 39 9.64 7.22 8.24
N ILE A 40 9.95 6.76 9.46
CA ILE A 40 8.98 6.12 10.36
C ILE A 40 9.17 6.77 11.73
N VAL A 41 8.12 7.40 12.23
CA VAL A 41 8.07 7.99 13.57
C VAL A 41 7.13 7.13 14.42
N ASP A 42 7.70 6.37 15.33
CA ASP A 42 6.96 5.47 16.23
C ASP A 42 6.63 6.20 17.55
N SER A 43 5.36 6.16 17.95
CA SER A 43 4.85 6.70 19.21
C SER A 43 4.07 5.60 19.96
N LEU A 44 3.48 5.91 21.13
CA LEU A 44 2.82 4.91 21.96
C LEU A 44 1.71 4.14 21.22
N ASP A 45 0.73 4.86 20.69
CA ASP A 45 -0.48 4.27 20.09
C ASP A 45 -0.56 4.49 18.57
N VAL A 46 0.37 5.26 18.00
CA VAL A 46 0.36 5.62 16.58
C VAL A 46 1.75 5.53 15.98
N ILE A 47 1.81 5.21 14.69
CA ILE A 47 3.02 5.27 13.87
C ILE A 47 2.74 6.18 12.67
N ASN A 48 3.57 7.20 12.49
CA ASN A 48 3.54 8.01 11.28
C ASN A 48 4.58 7.51 10.28
N VAL A 49 4.15 7.16 9.07
CA VAL A 49 5.02 6.63 8.00
C VAL A 49 4.99 7.56 6.80
N SER A 50 6.12 8.19 6.52
CA SER A 50 6.35 8.96 5.29
C SER A 50 7.05 8.08 4.27
N GLY A 51 6.71 8.25 2.99
CA GLY A 51 7.36 7.52 1.92
C GLY A 51 6.80 7.84 0.54
N THR A 52 7.31 7.15 -0.47
CA THR A 52 6.88 7.34 -1.85
C THR A 52 6.14 6.09 -2.33
N ILE A 53 4.93 6.27 -2.86
CA ILE A 53 4.20 5.23 -3.59
C ILE A 53 4.51 5.35 -5.08
N SER A 54 4.76 4.21 -5.74
CA SER A 54 4.83 4.09 -7.19
C SER A 54 3.64 3.25 -7.67
N PHE A 55 2.74 3.90 -8.42
CA PHE A 55 1.53 3.28 -8.96
C PHE A 55 1.45 3.57 -10.46
N HIS A 56 1.44 2.52 -11.29
CA HIS A 56 1.43 2.65 -12.75
C HIS A 56 2.56 3.56 -13.28
N GLY A 57 3.76 3.42 -12.69
CA GLY A 57 4.95 4.21 -13.06
C GLY A 57 4.95 5.66 -12.58
N ILE A 58 3.89 6.12 -11.91
CA ILE A 58 3.81 7.46 -11.33
C ILE A 58 4.18 7.37 -9.85
N GLU A 59 5.12 8.21 -9.44
CA GLU A 59 5.54 8.33 -8.05
C GLU A 59 4.84 9.50 -7.36
N LYS A 60 4.44 9.29 -6.11
CA LYS A 60 3.85 10.32 -5.25
C LYS A 60 4.28 10.11 -3.81
N ASP A 61 4.59 11.19 -3.10
CA ASP A 61 4.84 11.14 -1.68
C ASP A 61 3.54 11.00 -0.90
N LEU A 62 3.57 10.14 0.11
CA LEU A 62 2.49 9.88 1.05
C LEU A 62 3.02 10.00 2.47
N ASN A 63 2.15 10.52 3.32
CA ASN A 63 2.32 10.49 4.77
C ASN A 63 1.09 9.81 5.36
N VAL A 64 1.29 8.70 6.08
CA VAL A 64 0.21 7.85 6.59
C VAL A 64 0.34 7.75 8.11
N LEU A 65 -0.71 8.16 8.81
CA LEU A 65 -0.86 7.91 10.24
C LEU A 65 -1.54 6.55 10.44
N LEU A 66 -0.91 5.67 11.22
CA LEU A 66 -1.36 4.32 11.49
C LEU A 66 -1.63 4.16 12.99
N ASP A 67 -2.77 3.59 13.35
CA ASP A 67 -3.05 3.09 14.69
C ASP A 67 -2.24 1.82 14.94
N LYS A 68 -1.57 1.77 16.09
CA LYS A 68 -0.72 0.66 16.52
C LYS A 68 -1.43 -0.11 17.63
N SER A 69 -1.68 -1.40 17.39
CA SER A 69 -2.16 -2.32 18.43
C SER A 69 -1.11 -3.42 18.66
N THR A 70 -0.83 -3.72 19.93
CA THR A 70 0.07 -4.81 20.32
C THR A 70 -0.72 -5.87 21.07
N GLU A 71 -0.84 -7.05 20.47
CA GLU A 71 -1.55 -8.20 21.05
C GLU A 71 -0.75 -9.48 20.82
N ASN A 72 -0.58 -10.29 21.87
CA ASN A 72 0.04 -11.62 21.77
C ASN A 72 1.39 -11.62 21.02
N ASN A 73 2.25 -10.64 21.33
CA ASN A 73 3.56 -10.46 20.70
C ASN A 73 3.51 -10.08 19.20
N ASN A 74 2.33 -9.72 18.67
CA ASN A 74 2.14 -9.19 17.32
C ASN A 74 1.88 -7.69 17.39
N ILE A 75 2.43 -6.96 16.41
CA ILE A 75 2.11 -5.56 16.18
C ILE A 75 1.24 -5.48 14.94
N SER A 76 0.04 -4.93 15.09
CA SER A 76 -0.90 -4.65 14.00
C SER A 76 -0.92 -3.14 13.75
N LEU A 77 -0.75 -2.76 12.47
CA LEU A 77 -0.81 -1.38 12.02
C LEU A 77 -2.01 -1.22 11.09
N THR A 78 -2.93 -0.33 11.44
CA THR A 78 -4.12 -0.04 10.64
C THR A 78 -4.21 1.44 10.42
N GLY A 79 -4.54 1.88 9.21
CA GLY A 79 -4.78 3.29 8.98
C GLY A 79 -5.53 3.51 7.68
N LYS A 80 -5.85 4.76 7.44
CA LYS A 80 -6.60 5.22 6.28
C LYS A 80 -5.93 6.47 5.73
N LEU A 81 -5.91 6.57 4.40
CA LEU A 81 -5.51 7.76 3.65
C LEU A 81 -6.73 8.63 3.35
#